data_AF-A0A2H0A4C8-F1
#
_entry.id   AF-A0A2H0A4C8-F1
#
_cell.length_a   1.000
_cell.length_b   1.000
_cell.length_c   1.000
_cell.angle_alpha   90.00
_cell.angle_beta   90.00
_cell.angle_gamma   90.00
#
_symmetry.space_group_name_H-M   'P 1'
#
loop_
_entity.id
_entity.type
_entity.pdbx_description
1 polymer ?
#
loop_
_entity_poly.entity_id
_entity_poly.type
_entity_poly.pdbx_seq_one_letter_code
_entity_poly.pdbx_strand_id
1 'polypeptide(L)'
;MDKHTLIKGTIYLTIGQIIFVLSSYSLHIYLARFLGPEKYGIFGVILYLTIMARSLVNRGIPQAVSKYIAEDEGNATAIKNKGLFVQTVVGILIALIYFCIAPFLSQILHDPSLTPYIQLSAISIPFFGIYMAYIYCLNGKKWFGYQAIVGIVHDTLLPLVLVGIILCGFSLNGAIMGLTVTALIGCVAGYFYCRFEPASQHFPASKIIRFALPVTIFAIFTAALLNMDLLLIKGILKENIQAGFYTAAKSLAVTPFFISIALSRSIFPAIAKSVLKNNHAMTRQYIRHSLKLLLVWMIPVVTIVSTTAREIVLLIYSTPYIPAAIPLSILIIGFGFFTVYLILTTIITAGDKPTISMWINIIILIIAVSINTCLIPRYGIIGASIGTSIAMIIGVIISAVYVFIKFKALIQPISIVRILIATVPVYLLSLYIQVQGFWIIGWYGLLAIVYLSILILIREIKVGGKWEKWGKMGGKMGTAPYFFLKIGRCPHFSRCPHFSPFFPPFFPLQIRINI
;
A
#
# COMPACT_ATOMS: atom_id res chain seq x y z
N MET A 1 -15.38 -2.35 -24.08
CA MET A 1 -15.34 -1.51 -22.85
C MET A 1 -15.00 -0.09 -23.26
N ASP A 2 -15.83 0.87 -22.88
CA ASP A 2 -15.58 2.27 -23.22
C ASP A 2 -14.39 2.83 -22.40
N LYS A 3 -13.55 3.61 -23.09
CA LYS A 3 -12.34 4.24 -22.54
C LYS A 3 -12.68 5.18 -21.38
N HIS A 4 -13.87 5.80 -21.41
CA HIS A 4 -14.32 6.69 -20.35
C HIS A 4 -14.58 5.98 -19.01
N THR A 5 -15.10 4.75 -19.03
CA THR A 5 -15.38 3.97 -17.80
C THR A 5 -14.10 3.57 -17.07
N LEU A 6 -13.03 3.24 -17.81
CA LEU A 6 -11.73 2.90 -17.23
C LEU A 6 -11.05 4.10 -16.56
N ILE A 7 -11.08 5.27 -17.21
CA ILE A 7 -10.48 6.49 -16.68
C ILE A 7 -11.21 6.94 -15.42
N LYS A 8 -12.55 6.99 -15.46
CA LYS A 8 -13.37 7.32 -14.27
C LYS A 8 -13.10 6.34 -13.13
N GLY A 9 -13.07 5.04 -13.41
CA GLY A 9 -12.76 4.02 -12.41
C GLY A 9 -11.39 4.20 -11.77
N THR A 10 -10.37 4.52 -12.56
CA THR A 10 -9.02 4.80 -12.04
C THR A 10 -9.02 6.00 -11.09
N ILE A 11 -9.72 7.09 -11.45
CA ILE A 11 -9.83 8.29 -10.60
C ILE A 11 -10.50 7.95 -9.28
N TYR A 12 -11.63 7.23 -9.30
CA TYR A 12 -12.33 6.83 -8.07
C TYR A 12 -11.45 5.97 -7.15
N LEU A 13 -10.73 5.00 -7.72
CA LEU A 13 -9.83 4.15 -6.94
C LEU A 13 -8.62 4.90 -6.39
N THR A 14 -8.06 5.86 -7.14
CA THR A 14 -6.98 6.72 -6.65
C THR A 14 -7.44 7.62 -5.50
N ILE A 15 -8.62 8.23 -5.61
CA ILE A 15 -9.21 9.02 -4.52
C ILE A 15 -9.44 8.15 -3.29
N GLY A 16 -10.03 6.96 -3.47
CA GLY A 16 -10.21 5.99 -2.38
C GLY A 16 -8.88 5.61 -1.71
N GLN A 17 -7.82 5.39 -2.49
CA GLN A 17 -6.48 5.11 -1.95
C GLN A 17 -5.90 6.28 -1.15
N ILE A 18 -6.10 7.52 -1.61
CA ILE A 18 -5.64 8.71 -0.87
C ILE A 18 -6.37 8.83 0.46
N ILE A 19 -7.70 8.66 0.46
CA ILE A 19 -8.52 8.67 1.68
C ILE A 19 -8.07 7.55 2.63
N PHE A 20 -7.86 6.33 2.13
CA PHE A 20 -7.33 5.22 2.93
C PHE A 20 -6.02 5.59 3.64
N VAL A 21 -5.06 6.18 2.91
CA VAL A 21 -3.76 6.57 3.46
C VAL A 21 -3.92 7.67 4.51
N LEU A 22 -4.72 8.71 4.23
CA LEU A 22 -4.98 9.80 5.16
C LEU A 22 -5.68 9.33 6.44
N SER A 23 -6.68 8.45 6.31
CA SER A 23 -7.38 7.86 7.45
C SER A 23 -6.46 6.96 8.28
N SER A 24 -5.59 6.19 7.63
CA SER A 24 -4.60 5.35 8.32
C SER A 24 -3.61 6.19 9.12
N TYR A 25 -3.08 7.29 8.55
CA TYR A 25 -2.22 8.22 9.31
C TYR A 25 -2.97 8.87 10.46
N SER A 26 -4.20 9.34 10.22
CA SER A 26 -5.04 9.95 11.26
C SER A 26 -5.26 9.02 12.45
N LEU A 27 -5.53 7.74 12.17
CA LEU A 27 -5.64 6.70 13.20
C LEU A 27 -4.34 6.55 14.01
N HIS A 28 -3.21 6.40 13.34
CA HIS A 28 -1.92 6.25 14.03
C HIS A 28 -1.57 7.47 14.87
N ILE A 29 -1.78 8.69 14.34
CA ILE A 29 -1.52 9.96 15.03
C ILE A 29 -2.37 10.07 16.29
N TYR A 30 -3.67 9.87 16.17
CA TYR A 30 -4.60 10.01 17.28
C TYR A 30 -4.28 9.01 18.40
N LEU A 31 -4.13 7.74 18.04
CA LEU A 31 -3.89 6.68 19.02
C LEU A 31 -2.57 6.87 19.76
N ALA A 32 -1.51 7.24 19.05
CA ALA A 32 -0.22 7.49 19.68
C ALA A 32 -0.28 8.67 20.67
N ARG A 33 -0.90 9.79 20.28
CA ARG A 33 -1.02 10.96 21.17
C ARG A 33 -1.91 10.71 22.38
N PHE A 34 -3.00 9.96 22.21
CA PHE A 34 -3.97 9.74 23.28
C PHE A 34 -3.55 8.63 24.25
N LEU A 35 -2.99 7.52 23.73
CA LEU A 35 -2.64 6.35 24.54
C LEU A 35 -1.24 6.46 25.17
N GLY A 36 -0.36 7.26 24.60
CA GLY A 36 1.06 7.28 24.95
C GLY A 36 1.83 6.06 24.39
N PRO A 37 3.17 6.08 24.44
CA PRO A 37 4.01 5.12 23.72
C PRO A 37 3.82 3.67 24.18
N GLU A 38 3.58 3.43 25.47
CA GLU A 38 3.43 2.08 25.99
C GLU A 38 2.16 1.39 25.49
N LYS A 39 0.98 1.99 25.73
CA LYS A 39 -0.31 1.46 25.25
C LYS A 39 -0.41 1.46 23.73
N TYR A 40 0.20 2.44 23.06
CA TYR A 40 0.31 2.45 21.60
C TYR A 40 1.18 1.30 21.07
N GLY A 41 2.21 0.89 21.80
CA GLY A 41 3.00 -0.30 21.50
C GLY A 41 2.19 -1.59 21.60
N ILE A 42 1.39 -1.73 22.65
CA ILE A 42 0.45 -2.85 22.81
C ILE A 42 -0.52 -2.88 21.61
N PHE A 43 -1.15 -1.74 21.29
CA PHE A 43 -2.03 -1.62 20.13
C PHE A 43 -1.32 -1.99 18.82
N GLY A 44 -0.10 -1.50 18.62
CA GLY A 44 0.71 -1.80 17.43
C GLY A 44 0.93 -3.30 17.26
N VAL A 45 1.35 -3.99 18.31
CA VAL A 45 1.56 -5.45 18.29
C VAL A 45 0.26 -6.19 17.90
N ILE A 46 -0.86 -5.85 18.55
CA ILE A 46 -2.15 -6.47 18.25
C ILE A 46 -2.60 -6.15 16.82
N LEU A 47 -2.46 -4.90 16.38
CA LEU A 47 -2.84 -4.44 15.05
C LEU A 47 -2.06 -5.21 13.98
N TYR A 48 -0.74 -5.32 14.11
CA TYR A 48 0.07 -6.01 13.11
C TYR A 48 -0.08 -7.53 13.13
N LEU A 49 -0.28 -8.15 14.30
CA LEU A 49 -0.72 -9.55 14.38
C LEU A 49 -2.05 -9.75 13.66
N THR A 50 -3.00 -8.83 13.87
CA THR A 50 -4.32 -8.87 13.24
C THR A 50 -4.21 -8.65 11.74
N ILE A 51 -3.34 -7.76 11.25
CA ILE A 51 -3.06 -7.56 9.82
C ILE A 51 -2.48 -8.83 9.20
N MET A 52 -1.56 -9.51 9.89
CA MET A 52 -1.03 -10.80 9.44
C MET A 52 -2.12 -11.86 9.36
N ALA A 53 -2.98 -12.00 10.38
CA ALA A 53 -4.11 -12.93 10.35
C ALA A 53 -5.15 -12.57 9.27
N ARG A 54 -5.47 -11.28 9.10
CA ARG A 54 -6.38 -10.79 8.06
C ARG A 54 -5.81 -10.99 6.65
N SER A 55 -4.49 -11.04 6.47
CA SER A 55 -3.87 -11.27 5.16
C SER A 55 -4.33 -12.58 4.51
N LEU A 56 -4.67 -13.59 5.32
CA LEU A 56 -5.19 -14.87 4.85
C LEU A 56 -6.56 -14.76 4.15
N VAL A 57 -7.37 -13.79 4.56
CA VAL A 57 -8.73 -13.56 4.03
C VAL A 57 -8.81 -12.37 3.06
N ASN A 58 -7.74 -11.58 2.94
CA ASN A 58 -7.74 -10.30 2.21
C ASN A 58 -7.63 -10.44 0.68
N ARG A 59 -6.80 -11.38 0.18
CA ARG A 59 -6.43 -11.43 -1.25
C ARG A 59 -6.91 -12.67 -1.99
N GLY A 60 -6.66 -13.89 -1.50
CA GLY A 60 -6.85 -15.10 -2.30
C GLY A 60 -8.28 -15.31 -2.81
N ILE A 61 -9.23 -15.51 -1.89
CA ILE A 61 -10.64 -15.73 -2.24
C ILE A 61 -11.25 -14.49 -2.92
N PRO A 62 -11.07 -13.25 -2.40
CA PRO A 62 -11.62 -12.07 -3.07
C PRO A 62 -11.11 -11.89 -4.50
N GLN A 63 -9.82 -12.10 -4.77
CA GLN A 63 -9.27 -12.03 -6.14
C GLN A 63 -9.83 -13.14 -7.05
N ALA A 64 -10.04 -14.36 -6.53
CA ALA A 64 -10.69 -15.43 -7.27
C ALA A 64 -12.11 -15.02 -7.70
N VAL A 65 -12.89 -14.47 -6.77
CA VAL A 65 -14.26 -14.00 -7.03
C VAL A 65 -14.27 -12.89 -8.08
N SER A 66 -13.40 -11.89 -7.95
CA SER A 66 -13.27 -10.83 -8.96
C SER A 66 -12.92 -11.36 -10.34
N LYS A 67 -12.01 -12.35 -10.42
CA LYS A 67 -11.61 -12.98 -11.68
C LYS A 67 -12.79 -13.68 -12.34
N TYR A 68 -13.46 -14.57 -11.62
CA TYR A 68 -14.54 -15.38 -12.20
C TYR A 68 -15.77 -14.55 -12.55
N ILE A 69 -16.09 -13.51 -11.78
CA ILE A 69 -17.16 -12.55 -12.15
C ILE A 69 -16.82 -11.80 -13.44
N ALA A 70 -15.55 -11.43 -13.64
CA ALA A 70 -15.12 -10.74 -14.86
C ALA A 70 -15.07 -11.65 -16.10
N GLU A 71 -14.93 -12.96 -15.91
CA GLU A 71 -14.96 -13.98 -16.97
C GLU A 71 -16.40 -14.38 -17.35
N ASP A 72 -17.30 -14.46 -16.37
CA ASP A 72 -18.71 -14.84 -16.56
C ASP A 72 -19.63 -13.88 -15.78
N GLU A 73 -19.95 -12.75 -16.43
CA GLU A 73 -20.80 -11.72 -15.81
C GLU A 73 -22.25 -12.23 -15.61
N GLY A 74 -22.73 -13.18 -16.40
CA GLY A 74 -24.08 -13.75 -16.28
C GLY A 74 -24.27 -14.62 -15.03
N ASN A 75 -23.19 -15.26 -14.57
CA ASN A 75 -23.22 -16.10 -13.36
C ASN A 75 -22.71 -15.38 -12.09
N ALA A 76 -22.59 -14.05 -12.13
CA ALA A 76 -21.96 -13.28 -11.07
C ALA A 76 -22.62 -13.46 -9.69
N THR A 77 -23.93 -13.68 -9.62
CA THR A 77 -24.63 -13.92 -8.35
C THR A 77 -24.26 -15.25 -7.72
N ALA A 78 -24.15 -16.33 -8.50
CA ALA A 78 -23.73 -17.61 -7.97
C ALA A 78 -22.26 -17.59 -7.52
N ILE A 79 -21.40 -16.91 -8.29
CA ILE A 79 -19.98 -16.73 -7.94
C ILE A 79 -19.85 -15.91 -6.66
N LYS A 80 -20.59 -14.79 -6.53
CA LYS A 80 -20.66 -13.98 -5.31
C LYS A 80 -21.10 -14.83 -4.12
N ASN A 81 -22.23 -15.54 -4.23
CA ASN A 81 -22.79 -16.30 -3.12
C ASN A 81 -21.86 -17.44 -2.70
N LYS A 82 -21.26 -18.16 -3.65
CA LYS A 82 -20.27 -19.21 -3.35
C LYS A 82 -18.99 -18.61 -2.77
N GLY A 83 -18.52 -17.49 -3.30
CA GLY A 83 -17.38 -16.74 -2.79
C GLY A 83 -17.57 -16.30 -1.34
N LEU A 84 -18.72 -15.69 -1.03
CA LEU A 84 -19.11 -15.30 0.33
C LEU A 84 -19.20 -16.51 1.26
N PHE A 85 -19.80 -17.62 0.81
CA PHE A 85 -19.86 -18.84 1.61
C PHE A 85 -18.45 -19.35 1.96
N VAL A 86 -17.58 -19.51 0.96
CA VAL A 86 -16.19 -19.97 1.17
C VAL A 86 -15.43 -18.97 2.05
N GLN A 87 -15.59 -17.67 1.82
CA GLN A 87 -14.96 -16.60 2.59
C GLN A 87 -15.38 -16.64 4.07
N THR A 88 -16.66 -16.83 4.35
CA THR A 88 -17.20 -16.91 5.71
C THR A 88 -16.66 -18.14 6.42
N VAL A 89 -16.72 -19.32 5.78
CA VAL A 89 -16.18 -20.57 6.37
C VAL A 89 -14.69 -20.42 6.67
N VAL A 90 -13.90 -20.00 5.68
CA VAL A 90 -12.44 -19.81 5.85
C VAL A 90 -12.13 -18.72 6.89
N GLY A 91 -12.88 -17.62 6.88
CA GLY A 91 -12.71 -16.53 7.84
C GLY A 91 -13.03 -16.93 9.28
N ILE A 92 -14.09 -17.71 9.50
CA ILE A 92 -14.42 -18.28 10.83
C ILE A 92 -13.34 -19.26 11.26
N LEU A 93 -12.88 -20.17 10.38
CA LEU A 93 -11.81 -21.10 10.70
C LEU A 93 -10.52 -20.39 11.10
N ILE A 94 -10.11 -19.35 10.35
CA ILE A 94 -8.92 -18.56 10.68
C ILE A 94 -9.11 -17.81 11.99
N ALA A 95 -10.30 -17.26 12.24
CA ALA A 95 -10.59 -16.58 13.51
C ALA A 95 -10.54 -17.53 14.70
N LEU A 96 -11.10 -18.74 14.58
CA LEU A 96 -11.02 -19.77 15.61
C LEU A 96 -9.58 -20.20 15.87
N ILE A 97 -8.81 -20.47 14.82
CA ILE A 97 -7.38 -20.80 14.94
C ILE A 97 -6.63 -19.66 15.63
N TYR A 98 -6.84 -18.42 15.20
CA TYR A 98 -6.18 -17.25 15.78
C TYR A 98 -6.58 -17.02 17.24
N PHE A 99 -7.85 -17.24 17.59
CA PHE A 99 -8.36 -17.18 18.96
C PHE A 99 -7.72 -18.25 19.85
N CYS A 100 -7.64 -19.50 19.38
CA CYS A 100 -7.06 -20.62 20.13
C CYS A 100 -5.55 -20.50 20.30
N ILE A 101 -4.83 -19.94 19.31
CA ILE A 101 -3.37 -19.74 19.37
C ILE A 101 -3.01 -18.45 20.16
N ALA A 102 -3.99 -17.60 20.50
CA ALA A 102 -3.74 -16.35 21.22
C ALA A 102 -2.90 -16.49 22.52
N PRO A 103 -3.13 -17.48 23.40
CA PRO A 103 -2.29 -17.68 24.60
C PRO A 103 -0.85 -18.07 24.25
N PHE A 104 -0.65 -18.82 23.18
CA PHE A 104 0.69 -19.19 22.71
C PHE A 104 1.43 -17.98 22.13
N LEU A 105 0.74 -17.13 21.34
CA LEU A 105 1.33 -15.89 20.83
C LEU A 105 1.71 -14.94 21.96
N SER A 106 0.85 -14.77 22.97
CA SER A 106 1.13 -13.89 24.11
C SER A 106 2.30 -14.39 24.95
N GLN A 107 2.47 -15.70 25.09
CA GLN A 107 3.63 -16.33 25.73
C GLN A 107 4.93 -16.08 24.95
N ILE A 108 4.96 -16.28 23.63
CA ILE A 108 6.13 -15.97 22.80
C ILE A 108 6.51 -14.49 22.90
N LEU A 109 5.51 -13.62 22.97
CA LEU A 109 5.68 -12.17 23.12
C LEU A 109 6.01 -11.74 24.57
N HIS A 110 6.12 -12.70 25.50
CA HIS A 110 6.39 -12.47 26.92
C HIS A 110 5.41 -11.48 27.58
N ASP A 111 4.16 -11.51 27.15
CA ASP A 111 3.13 -10.59 27.65
C ASP A 111 1.75 -11.26 27.64
N PRO A 112 1.41 -12.02 28.70
CA PRO A 112 0.13 -12.72 28.80
C PRO A 112 -1.09 -11.80 28.73
N SER A 113 -0.93 -10.50 29.05
CA SER A 113 -1.99 -9.50 28.97
C SER A 113 -2.50 -9.29 27.54
N LEU A 114 -1.72 -9.68 26.53
CA LEU A 114 -2.10 -9.62 25.11
C LEU A 114 -3.20 -10.62 24.73
N THR A 115 -3.34 -11.72 25.47
CA THR A 115 -4.28 -12.80 25.15
C THR A 115 -5.71 -12.32 24.90
N PRO A 116 -6.37 -11.61 25.83
CA PRO A 116 -7.74 -11.12 25.62
C PRO A 116 -7.85 -10.16 24.43
N TYR A 117 -6.82 -9.35 24.18
CA TYR A 117 -6.81 -8.41 23.06
C TYR A 117 -6.69 -9.09 21.69
N ILE A 118 -5.84 -10.13 21.60
CA ILE A 118 -5.71 -10.97 20.40
C ILE A 118 -7.01 -11.74 20.14
N GLN A 119 -7.62 -12.30 21.18
CA GLN A 119 -8.91 -12.98 21.09
C GLN A 119 -10.03 -12.04 20.63
N LEU A 120 -10.07 -10.82 21.17
CA LEU A 120 -11.04 -9.79 20.78
C LEU A 120 -10.85 -9.38 19.31
N SER A 121 -9.61 -9.24 18.83
CA SER A 121 -9.34 -8.88 17.44
C SER A 121 -9.65 -10.02 16.45
N ALA A 122 -9.70 -11.28 16.91
CA ALA A 122 -10.08 -12.44 16.11
C ALA A 122 -11.48 -12.31 15.50
N ILE A 123 -12.42 -11.74 16.25
CA ILE A 123 -13.81 -11.51 15.83
C ILE A 123 -13.87 -10.68 14.54
N SER A 124 -12.89 -9.80 14.35
CA SER A 124 -12.83 -8.89 13.21
C SER A 124 -12.46 -9.56 11.89
N ILE A 125 -11.84 -10.74 11.93
CA ILE A 125 -11.31 -11.46 10.75
C ILE A 125 -12.42 -11.89 9.78
N PRO A 126 -13.49 -12.60 10.19
CA PRO A 126 -14.54 -13.04 9.27
C PRO A 126 -15.25 -11.85 8.62
N PHE A 127 -15.58 -10.81 9.39
CA PHE A 127 -16.19 -9.59 8.86
C PHE A 127 -15.27 -8.91 7.85
N PHE A 128 -13.99 -8.76 8.17
CA PHE A 128 -13.04 -8.17 7.22
C PHE A 128 -12.94 -8.98 5.92
N GLY A 129 -12.97 -10.31 6.02
CA GLY A 129 -13.02 -11.20 4.87
C GLY A 129 -14.25 -10.99 3.99
N ILE A 130 -15.44 -10.93 4.59
CA ILE A 130 -16.71 -10.70 3.89
C ILE A 130 -16.71 -9.32 3.21
N TYR A 131 -16.26 -8.28 3.93
CA TYR A 131 -16.08 -6.94 3.37
C TYR A 131 -15.19 -6.97 2.12
N MET A 132 -14.04 -7.65 2.18
CA MET A 132 -13.15 -7.78 1.02
C MET A 132 -13.81 -8.56 -0.11
N ALA A 133 -14.56 -9.64 0.17
CA ALA A 133 -15.29 -10.35 -0.87
C ALA A 133 -16.27 -9.43 -1.62
N TYR A 134 -16.99 -8.53 -0.93
CA TYR A 134 -17.85 -7.54 -1.57
C TYR A 134 -17.08 -6.52 -2.42
N ILE A 135 -15.99 -5.96 -1.89
CA ILE A 135 -15.12 -5.02 -2.63
C ILE A 135 -14.66 -5.64 -3.96
N TYR A 136 -14.27 -6.91 -3.94
CA TYR A 136 -13.81 -7.61 -5.14
C TYR A 136 -14.95 -8.12 -6.03
N CYS A 137 -16.16 -8.32 -5.52
CA CYS A 137 -17.35 -8.51 -6.36
C CYS A 137 -17.62 -7.26 -7.22
N LEU A 138 -17.59 -6.07 -6.60
CA LEU A 138 -17.72 -4.80 -7.30
C LEU A 138 -16.58 -4.60 -8.31
N ASN A 139 -15.36 -5.01 -7.94
CA ASN A 139 -14.21 -4.98 -8.84
C ASN A 139 -14.41 -5.88 -10.08
N GLY A 140 -14.90 -7.11 -9.89
CA GLY A 140 -15.20 -8.04 -10.98
C GLY A 140 -16.26 -7.51 -11.95
N LYS A 141 -17.32 -6.89 -11.43
CA LYS A 141 -18.34 -6.17 -12.24
C LYS A 141 -17.86 -4.83 -12.80
N LYS A 142 -16.63 -4.40 -12.50
CA LYS A 142 -16.04 -3.12 -12.92
C LYS A 142 -16.82 -1.91 -12.41
N TRP A 143 -17.54 -2.07 -11.30
CA TRP A 143 -18.32 -1.03 -10.62
C TRP A 143 -17.43 -0.24 -9.66
N PHE A 144 -16.37 0.37 -10.23
CA PHE A 144 -15.30 1.03 -9.47
C PHE A 144 -15.78 2.21 -8.61
N GLY A 145 -16.87 2.89 -9.01
CA GLY A 145 -17.48 3.95 -8.20
C GLY A 145 -18.05 3.41 -6.89
N TYR A 146 -18.87 2.37 -6.94
CA TYR A 146 -19.39 1.71 -5.72
C TYR A 146 -18.27 1.07 -4.91
N GLN A 147 -17.26 0.47 -5.56
CA GLN A 147 -16.08 -0.06 -4.86
C GLN A 147 -15.37 1.04 -4.05
N ALA A 148 -15.17 2.22 -4.66
CA ALA A 148 -14.55 3.35 -3.98
C ALA A 148 -15.43 3.87 -2.84
N ILE A 149 -16.75 3.98 -3.02
CA ILE A 149 -17.68 4.42 -1.95
C ILE A 149 -17.60 3.47 -0.75
N VAL A 150 -17.74 2.16 -0.97
CA VAL A 150 -17.70 1.16 0.10
C VAL A 150 -16.35 1.18 0.83
N GLY A 151 -15.24 1.33 0.08
CA GLY A 151 -13.90 1.50 0.65
C GLY A 151 -13.75 2.78 1.48
N ILE A 152 -14.15 3.93 0.93
CA ILE A 152 -14.07 5.23 1.61
C ILE A 152 -14.90 5.24 2.89
N VAL A 153 -16.11 4.66 2.88
CA VAL A 153 -16.95 4.54 4.07
C VAL A 153 -16.24 3.74 5.15
N HIS A 154 -15.71 2.56 4.81
CA HIS A 154 -14.93 1.75 5.75
C HIS A 154 -13.71 2.51 6.28
N ASP A 155 -12.90 3.09 5.38
CA ASP A 155 -11.62 3.66 5.75
C ASP A 155 -11.74 4.98 6.52
N THR A 156 -12.76 5.80 6.24
CA THR A 156 -13.01 7.06 6.94
C THR A 156 -13.69 6.84 8.29
N LEU A 157 -14.61 5.87 8.37
CA LEU A 157 -15.28 5.56 9.64
C LEU A 157 -14.35 4.86 10.63
N LEU A 158 -13.32 4.14 10.16
CA LEU A 158 -12.38 3.45 11.03
C LEU A 158 -11.78 4.34 12.13
N PRO A 159 -11.08 5.46 11.80
CA PRO A 159 -10.55 6.35 12.83
C PRO A 159 -11.66 6.98 13.68
N LEU A 160 -12.79 7.38 13.08
CA LEU A 160 -13.90 8.03 13.80
C LEU A 160 -14.53 7.12 14.85
N VAL A 161 -14.82 5.88 14.48
CA VAL A 161 -15.40 4.86 15.37
C VAL A 161 -14.40 4.50 16.46
N LEU A 162 -13.12 4.29 16.11
CA LEU A 162 -12.09 4.01 17.12
C LEU A 162 -11.98 5.14 18.14
N VAL A 163 -11.85 6.38 17.67
CA VAL A 163 -11.76 7.58 18.50
C VAL A 163 -12.99 7.69 19.39
N GLY A 164 -14.20 7.57 18.81
CA GLY A 164 -15.45 7.66 19.55
C GLY A 164 -15.55 6.63 20.67
N ILE A 165 -15.22 5.36 20.40
CA ILE A 165 -15.30 4.31 21.41
C ILE A 165 -14.24 4.52 22.52
N ILE A 166 -13.06 5.02 22.18
CA ILE A 166 -12.02 5.37 23.17
C ILE A 166 -12.50 6.50 24.09
N LEU A 167 -13.13 7.53 23.52
CA LEU A 167 -13.69 8.66 24.29
C LEU A 167 -14.83 8.22 25.21
N CYS A 168 -15.57 7.16 24.87
CA CYS A 168 -16.57 6.54 25.74
C CYS A 168 -15.97 5.73 26.91
N GLY A 169 -14.65 5.76 27.13
CA GLY A 169 -13.99 5.15 28.29
C GLY A 169 -13.49 3.72 28.08
N PHE A 170 -13.71 3.11 26.91
CA PHE A 170 -13.31 1.72 26.63
C PHE A 170 -11.80 1.53 26.34
N SER A 171 -11.00 2.60 26.41
CA SER A 171 -9.53 2.55 26.34
C SER A 171 -9.04 1.64 25.18
N LEU A 172 -8.13 0.71 25.44
CA LEU A 172 -7.53 -0.18 24.44
C LEU A 172 -8.52 -1.21 23.86
N ASN A 173 -9.46 -1.73 24.66
CA ASN A 173 -10.50 -2.65 24.18
C ASN A 173 -11.36 -1.97 23.10
N GLY A 174 -11.68 -0.70 23.31
CA GLY A 174 -12.42 0.12 22.37
C GLY A 174 -11.72 0.27 21.02
N ALA A 175 -10.40 0.50 21.05
CA ALA A 175 -9.59 0.60 19.84
C ALA A 175 -9.64 -0.70 18.99
N ILE A 176 -9.60 -1.85 19.64
CA ILE A 176 -9.65 -3.16 18.98
C ILE A 176 -11.06 -3.48 18.48
N MET A 177 -12.09 -3.19 19.28
CA MET A 177 -13.48 -3.34 18.85
C MET A 177 -13.80 -2.46 17.65
N GLY A 178 -13.20 -1.27 17.54
CA GLY A 178 -13.33 -0.40 16.38
C GLY A 178 -12.93 -1.09 15.07
N LEU A 179 -11.93 -1.99 15.11
CA LEU A 179 -11.55 -2.79 13.93
C LEU A 179 -12.65 -3.76 13.49
N THR A 180 -13.44 -4.27 14.43
CA THR A 180 -14.59 -5.17 14.18
C THR A 180 -15.80 -4.38 13.69
N VAL A 181 -16.15 -3.30 14.39
CA VAL A 181 -17.30 -2.45 14.05
C VAL A 181 -17.14 -1.89 12.64
N THR A 182 -15.95 -1.42 12.28
CA THR A 182 -15.70 -0.89 10.94
C THR A 182 -15.79 -1.97 9.86
N ALA A 183 -15.24 -3.16 10.12
CA ALA A 183 -15.37 -4.28 9.19
C ALA A 183 -16.85 -4.67 8.99
N LEU A 184 -17.67 -4.64 10.04
CA LEU A 184 -19.11 -4.87 9.96
C LEU A 184 -19.81 -3.78 9.14
N ILE A 185 -19.49 -2.50 9.34
CA ILE A 185 -20.02 -1.41 8.52
C ILE A 185 -19.66 -1.62 7.04
N GLY A 186 -18.42 -2.02 6.75
CA GLY A 186 -17.98 -2.39 5.41
C GLY A 186 -18.80 -3.54 4.80
N CYS A 187 -19.12 -4.58 5.60
CA CYS A 187 -20.01 -5.68 5.17
C CYS A 187 -21.41 -5.19 4.84
N VAL A 188 -21.99 -4.35 5.70
CA VAL A 188 -23.35 -3.80 5.53
C VAL A 188 -23.40 -2.95 4.27
N ALA A 189 -22.44 -2.04 4.08
CA ALA A 189 -22.31 -1.26 2.86
C ALA A 189 -22.16 -2.18 1.63
N GLY A 190 -21.25 -3.16 1.69
CA GLY A 190 -21.05 -4.14 0.62
C GLY A 190 -22.32 -4.90 0.23
N TYR A 191 -23.12 -5.33 1.21
CA TYR A 191 -24.40 -6.01 1.00
C TYR A 191 -25.39 -5.13 0.21
N PHE A 192 -25.52 -3.86 0.56
CA PHE A 192 -26.43 -2.94 -0.14
C PHE A 192 -26.00 -2.67 -1.58
N TYR A 193 -24.70 -2.54 -1.84
CA TYR A 193 -24.17 -2.23 -3.18
C TYR A 193 -23.96 -3.47 -4.08
N CYS A 194 -23.83 -4.68 -3.52
CA CYS A 194 -23.64 -5.92 -4.29
C CYS A 194 -24.96 -6.66 -4.61
N ARG A 195 -25.96 -5.91 -5.10
CA ARG A 195 -27.21 -6.47 -5.63
C ARG A 195 -27.03 -6.78 -7.12
N PHE A 196 -26.89 -8.06 -7.42
CA PHE A 196 -26.69 -8.58 -8.79
C PHE A 196 -27.95 -9.33 -9.22
N GLU A 197 -28.17 -9.42 -10.53
CA GLU A 197 -29.29 -10.15 -11.11
C GLU A 197 -29.25 -11.64 -10.71
N PRO A 198 -30.40 -12.28 -10.41
CA PRO A 198 -30.44 -13.69 -10.04
C PRO A 198 -29.77 -14.57 -11.09
N ALA A 199 -28.93 -15.51 -10.65
CA ALA A 199 -28.29 -16.49 -11.53
C ALA A 199 -28.84 -17.89 -11.22
N SER A 200 -29.02 -18.71 -12.26
CA SER A 200 -29.61 -20.06 -12.17
C SER A 200 -28.57 -21.18 -12.00
N GLN A 201 -27.27 -20.90 -12.20
CA GLN A 201 -26.24 -21.93 -12.25
C GLN A 201 -25.45 -22.07 -10.95
N HIS A 202 -25.03 -23.29 -10.62
CA HIS A 202 -24.15 -23.56 -9.50
C HIS A 202 -22.69 -23.25 -9.86
N PHE A 203 -21.97 -22.52 -8.98
CA PHE A 203 -20.53 -22.33 -9.13
C PHE A 203 -19.75 -23.20 -8.13
N PRO A 204 -18.75 -23.99 -8.58
CA PRO A 204 -18.02 -24.91 -7.70
C PRO A 204 -17.01 -24.18 -6.80
N ALA A 205 -17.02 -24.47 -5.50
CA ALA A 205 -16.07 -23.91 -4.52
C ALA A 205 -14.61 -24.28 -4.84
N SER A 206 -14.37 -25.46 -5.43
CA SER A 206 -13.04 -25.96 -5.75
C SER A 206 -12.27 -25.03 -6.70
N LYS A 207 -12.96 -24.39 -7.66
CA LYS A 207 -12.36 -23.40 -8.56
C LYS A 207 -11.84 -22.18 -7.78
N ILE A 208 -12.65 -21.66 -6.84
CA ILE A 208 -12.28 -20.54 -5.97
C ILE A 208 -11.06 -20.90 -5.12
N ILE A 209 -11.11 -22.03 -4.42
CA ILE A 209 -10.06 -22.46 -3.48
C ILE A 209 -8.74 -22.72 -4.22
N ARG A 210 -8.77 -23.41 -5.37
CA ARG A 210 -7.57 -23.72 -6.16
C ARG A 210 -6.86 -22.46 -6.65
N PHE A 211 -7.62 -21.41 -7.00
CA PHE A 211 -7.04 -20.12 -7.35
C PHE A 211 -6.55 -19.35 -6.13
N ALA A 212 -7.33 -19.36 -5.05
CA ALA A 212 -7.05 -18.59 -3.84
C ALA A 212 -5.79 -19.08 -3.11
N LEU A 213 -5.54 -20.38 -3.06
CA LEU A 213 -4.46 -20.98 -2.26
C LEU A 213 -3.07 -20.36 -2.55
N PRO A 214 -2.53 -20.37 -3.79
CA PRO A 214 -1.22 -19.80 -4.07
C PRO A 214 -1.15 -18.28 -3.82
N VAL A 215 -2.25 -17.57 -4.08
CA VAL A 215 -2.35 -16.12 -3.86
C VAL A 215 -2.33 -15.79 -2.37
N THR A 216 -3.05 -16.56 -1.56
CA THR A 216 -3.07 -16.43 -0.09
C THR A 216 -1.70 -16.74 0.49
N ILE A 217 -1.02 -17.79 0.04
CA ILE A 217 0.34 -18.13 0.52
C ILE A 217 1.30 -16.97 0.25
N PHE A 218 1.30 -16.40 -0.96
CA PHE A 218 2.12 -15.23 -1.27
C PHE A 218 1.80 -14.01 -0.39
N ALA A 219 0.50 -13.77 -0.12
CA ALA A 219 0.05 -12.68 0.74
C ALA A 219 0.53 -12.84 2.19
N ILE A 220 0.51 -14.06 2.74
CA ILE A 220 1.00 -14.36 4.09
C ILE A 220 2.47 -14.04 4.22
N PHE A 221 3.31 -14.55 3.31
CA PHE A 221 4.75 -14.29 3.35
C PHE A 221 5.08 -12.82 3.17
N THR A 222 4.32 -12.10 2.33
CA THR A 222 4.47 -10.65 2.19
C THR A 222 4.07 -9.90 3.46
N ALA A 223 2.96 -10.30 4.10
CA ALA A 223 2.52 -9.71 5.36
C ALA A 223 3.51 -9.98 6.49
N ALA A 224 4.10 -11.18 6.54
CA ALA A 224 5.17 -11.53 7.48
C ALA A 224 6.42 -10.69 7.21
N LEU A 225 6.89 -10.60 5.96
CA LEU A 225 8.06 -9.79 5.62
C LEU A 225 7.89 -8.33 6.05
N LEU A 226 6.68 -7.80 5.92
CA LEU A 226 6.35 -6.44 6.29
C LEU A 226 6.17 -6.22 7.79
N ASN A 227 5.90 -7.25 8.60
CA ASN A 227 5.42 -7.08 9.98
C ASN A 227 6.11 -7.90 11.07
N MET A 228 6.94 -8.88 10.70
CA MET A 228 7.64 -9.72 11.67
C MET A 228 8.65 -8.94 12.54
N ASP A 229 9.21 -7.86 12.01
CA ASP A 229 10.14 -6.98 12.72
C ASP A 229 9.60 -6.49 14.08
N LEU A 230 8.38 -5.97 14.13
CA LEU A 230 7.77 -5.51 15.39
C LEU A 230 7.52 -6.67 16.36
N LEU A 231 7.11 -7.83 15.86
CA LEU A 231 6.86 -9.01 16.71
C LEU A 231 8.15 -9.51 17.34
N LEU A 232 9.26 -9.49 16.59
CA LEU A 232 10.59 -9.82 17.11
C LEU A 232 11.05 -8.79 18.15
N ILE A 233 10.81 -7.50 17.94
CA ILE A 233 11.12 -6.46 18.93
C ILE A 233 10.38 -6.75 20.24
N LYS A 234 9.06 -6.95 20.18
CA LYS A 234 8.28 -7.23 21.38
C LYS A 234 8.71 -8.54 22.06
N GLY A 235 8.93 -9.61 21.30
CA GLY A 235 9.31 -10.91 21.85
C GLY A 235 10.73 -10.95 22.45
N ILE A 236 11.69 -10.22 21.87
CA ILE A 236 13.09 -10.22 22.31
C ILE A 236 13.32 -9.19 23.43
N LEU A 237 12.84 -7.95 23.25
CA LEU A 237 13.05 -6.88 24.23
C LEU A 237 12.06 -6.92 25.39
N LYS A 238 10.90 -7.54 25.20
CA LYS A 238 9.83 -7.70 26.21
C LYS A 238 9.21 -6.37 26.70
N GLU A 239 9.60 -5.25 26.12
CA GLU A 239 9.14 -3.90 26.47
C GLU A 239 8.04 -3.38 25.52
N ASN A 240 6.91 -2.93 26.09
CA ASN A 240 5.82 -2.32 25.34
C ASN A 240 6.17 -0.95 24.76
N ILE A 241 6.96 -0.15 25.49
CA ILE A 241 7.33 1.21 25.06
C ILE A 241 8.20 1.21 23.79
N GLN A 242 9.12 0.24 23.67
CA GLN A 242 9.97 0.05 22.47
C GLN A 242 9.12 -0.30 21.25
N ALA A 243 8.14 -1.20 21.43
CA ALA A 243 7.17 -1.52 20.38
C ALA A 243 6.36 -0.29 19.95
N GLY A 244 6.05 0.61 20.89
CA GLY A 244 5.40 1.90 20.61
C GLY A 244 6.22 2.83 19.75
N PHE A 245 7.49 3.05 20.11
CA PHE A 245 8.41 3.87 19.32
C PHE A 245 8.61 3.28 17.92
N TYR A 246 8.79 1.97 17.82
CA TYR A 246 8.95 1.31 16.52
C TYR A 246 7.67 1.38 15.67
N THR A 247 6.49 1.21 16.27
CA THR A 247 5.21 1.34 15.57
C THR A 247 5.03 2.76 15.01
N ALA A 248 5.40 3.79 15.78
CA ALA A 248 5.37 5.17 15.33
C ALA A 248 6.31 5.39 14.13
N ALA A 249 7.57 4.99 14.25
CA ALA A 249 8.56 5.08 13.17
C ALA A 249 8.09 4.34 11.91
N LYS A 250 7.64 3.10 12.06
CA LYS A 250 7.23 2.25 10.94
C LYS A 250 6.02 2.79 10.19
N SER A 251 5.00 3.30 10.89
CA SER A 251 3.81 3.85 10.25
C SER A 251 4.14 5.00 9.29
N LEU A 252 5.15 5.82 9.62
CA LEU A 252 5.70 6.86 8.75
C LEU A 252 6.61 6.30 7.66
N ALA A 253 7.42 5.29 7.98
CA ALA A 253 8.35 4.68 7.03
C ALA A 253 7.66 3.99 5.83
N VAL A 254 6.42 3.51 5.98
CA VAL A 254 5.68 2.84 4.89
C VAL A 254 5.20 3.82 3.80
N THR A 255 5.31 5.14 3.98
CA THR A 255 4.83 6.15 3.01
C THR A 255 5.24 5.86 1.54
N PRO A 256 6.51 5.55 1.22
CA PRO A 256 6.94 5.31 -0.17
C PRO A 256 6.24 4.13 -0.85
N PHE A 257 5.86 3.13 -0.05
CA PHE A 257 5.20 1.92 -0.54
C PHE A 257 3.81 2.21 -1.12
N PHE A 258 3.02 3.10 -0.50
CA PHE A 258 1.64 3.35 -0.93
C PHE A 258 1.55 3.93 -2.34
N ILE A 259 2.47 4.83 -2.70
CA ILE A 259 2.49 5.45 -4.03
C ILE A 259 2.88 4.45 -5.12
N SER A 260 3.67 3.44 -4.76
CA SER A 260 4.12 2.43 -5.71
C SER A 260 3.09 1.34 -6.00
N ILE A 261 2.08 1.19 -5.17
CA ILE A 261 0.95 0.30 -5.47
C ILE A 261 0.24 0.74 -6.77
N ALA A 262 0.02 2.05 -6.94
CA ALA A 262 -0.60 2.58 -8.15
C ALA A 262 0.30 2.33 -9.38
N LEU A 263 1.61 2.57 -9.22
CA LEU A 263 2.60 2.34 -10.26
C LEU A 263 2.64 0.85 -10.66
N SER A 264 2.76 -0.08 -9.70
CA SER A 264 2.71 -1.53 -9.92
C SER A 264 1.47 -1.97 -10.70
N ARG A 265 0.28 -1.47 -10.32
CA ARG A 265 -0.98 -1.82 -11.00
C ARG A 265 -1.02 -1.35 -12.45
N SER A 266 -0.40 -0.22 -12.76
CA SER A 266 -0.36 0.35 -14.12
C SER A 266 0.66 -0.37 -15.03
N ILE A 267 1.81 -0.75 -14.47
CA ILE A 267 2.91 -1.34 -15.24
C ILE A 267 2.65 -2.82 -15.53
N PHE A 268 2.02 -3.54 -14.59
CA PHE A 268 1.82 -4.98 -14.69
C PHE A 268 1.17 -5.41 -16.03
N PRO A 269 0.04 -4.84 -16.48
CA PRO A 269 -0.56 -5.21 -17.76
C PRO A 269 0.31 -4.83 -18.97
N ALA A 270 1.04 -3.72 -18.90
CA ALA A 270 1.88 -3.25 -20.00
C ALA A 270 3.06 -4.20 -20.26
N ILE A 271 3.71 -4.67 -19.20
CA ILE A 271 4.81 -5.63 -19.27
C ILE A 271 4.29 -7.02 -19.67
N ALA A 272 3.20 -7.49 -19.06
CA ALA A 272 2.63 -8.79 -19.43
C ALA A 272 2.29 -8.86 -20.93
N LYS A 273 1.64 -7.81 -21.46
CA LYS A 273 1.31 -7.72 -22.88
C LYS A 273 2.54 -7.68 -23.79
N SER A 274 3.60 -6.96 -23.42
CA SER A 274 4.81 -6.88 -24.24
C SER A 274 5.64 -8.16 -24.21
N VAL A 275 5.66 -8.86 -23.08
CA VAL A 275 6.27 -10.18 -22.93
C VAL A 275 5.54 -11.22 -23.78
N LEU A 276 4.21 -11.28 -23.69
CA LEU A 276 3.39 -12.20 -24.51
C LEU A 276 3.58 -11.97 -26.03
N LYS A 277 3.82 -10.72 -26.44
CA LYS A 277 4.09 -10.36 -27.83
C LYS A 277 5.55 -10.55 -28.26
N ASN A 278 6.41 -11.11 -27.40
CA ASN A 278 7.86 -11.24 -27.61
C ASN A 278 8.56 -9.92 -28.00
N ASN A 279 7.99 -8.77 -27.64
CA ASN A 279 8.56 -7.47 -27.97
C ASN A 279 9.55 -7.04 -26.89
N HIS A 280 10.76 -7.62 -26.94
CA HIS A 280 11.80 -7.39 -25.95
C HIS A 280 12.21 -5.90 -25.83
N ALA A 281 12.21 -5.14 -26.94
CA ALA A 281 12.55 -3.72 -26.90
C ALA A 281 11.54 -2.91 -26.08
N MET A 282 10.24 -3.12 -26.32
CA MET A 282 9.18 -2.46 -25.56
C MET A 282 9.18 -2.88 -24.10
N THR A 283 9.38 -4.18 -23.80
CA THR A 283 9.49 -4.66 -22.41
C THR A 283 10.64 -3.97 -21.67
N ARG A 284 11.82 -3.86 -22.30
CA ARG A 284 12.98 -3.16 -21.72
C ARG A 284 12.68 -1.68 -21.48
N GLN A 285 11.99 -1.02 -22.40
CA GLN A 285 11.59 0.37 -22.26
C GLN A 285 10.63 0.56 -21.08
N TYR A 286 9.61 -0.29 -20.95
CA TYR A 286 8.67 -0.23 -19.83
C TYR A 286 9.39 -0.43 -18.49
N ILE A 287 10.27 -1.42 -18.38
CA ILE A 287 11.06 -1.66 -17.16
C ILE A 287 11.90 -0.43 -16.80
N ARG A 288 12.65 0.11 -17.77
CA ARG A 288 13.51 1.30 -17.56
C ARG A 288 12.73 2.51 -17.11
N HIS A 289 11.64 2.83 -17.80
CA HIS A 289 10.81 3.98 -17.46
C HIS A 289 10.13 3.84 -16.10
N SER A 290 9.67 2.63 -15.77
CA SER A 290 9.06 2.34 -14.48
C SER A 290 10.01 2.55 -13.33
N LEU A 291 11.22 1.98 -13.42
CA LEU A 291 12.25 2.12 -12.39
C LEU A 291 12.74 3.57 -12.28
N LYS A 292 12.87 4.28 -13.42
CA LYS A 292 13.24 5.70 -13.43
C LYS A 292 12.18 6.56 -12.74
N LEU A 293 10.92 6.41 -13.12
CA LEU A 293 9.80 7.17 -12.52
C LEU A 293 9.72 6.93 -11.01
N LEU A 294 9.92 5.68 -10.60
CA LEU A 294 9.96 5.32 -9.18
C LEU A 294 11.09 6.04 -8.46
N LEU A 295 12.34 5.94 -8.95
CA LEU A 295 13.50 6.51 -8.25
C LEU A 295 13.48 8.04 -8.20
N VAL A 296 12.97 8.70 -9.25
CA VAL A 296 12.79 10.17 -9.28
C VAL A 296 11.90 10.64 -8.13
N TRP A 297 10.85 9.90 -7.80
CA TRP A 297 9.96 10.29 -6.71
C TRP A 297 10.44 9.77 -5.34
N MET A 298 10.94 8.54 -5.29
CA MET A 298 11.27 7.86 -4.05
C MET A 298 12.51 8.43 -3.37
N ILE A 299 13.60 8.68 -4.11
CA ILE A 299 14.87 9.15 -3.55
C ILE A 299 14.71 10.46 -2.74
N PRO A 300 14.12 11.54 -3.28
CA PRO A 300 13.96 12.78 -2.50
C PRO A 300 13.07 12.58 -1.26
N VAL A 301 12.00 11.78 -1.35
CA VAL A 301 11.12 11.52 -0.21
C VAL A 301 11.88 10.80 0.92
N VAL A 302 12.63 9.76 0.58
CA VAL A 302 13.45 9.02 1.55
C VAL A 302 14.50 9.95 2.18
N THR A 303 15.18 10.78 1.39
CA THR A 303 16.20 11.71 1.89
C THR A 303 15.64 12.77 2.82
N ILE A 304 14.53 13.42 2.43
CA ILE A 304 13.88 14.46 3.22
C ILE A 304 13.40 13.88 4.55
N VAL A 305 12.69 12.75 4.52
CA VAL A 305 12.15 12.13 5.73
C VAL A 305 13.26 11.58 6.62
N SER A 306 14.32 11.03 6.05
CA SER A 306 15.46 10.50 6.83
C SER A 306 16.21 11.61 7.58
N THR A 307 16.45 12.75 6.91
CA THR A 307 17.17 13.89 7.52
C THR A 307 16.34 14.66 8.53
N THR A 308 15.03 14.75 8.34
CA THR A 308 14.11 15.50 9.21
C THR A 308 13.27 14.60 10.12
N ALA A 309 13.73 13.36 10.37
CA ALA A 309 12.98 12.35 11.10
C ALA A 309 12.57 12.81 12.51
N ARG A 310 13.44 13.57 13.19
CA ARG A 310 13.16 14.10 14.53
C ARG A 310 12.02 15.11 14.50
N GLU A 311 12.06 16.05 13.57
CA GLU A 311 11.08 17.11 13.40
C GLU A 311 9.71 16.54 13.01
N ILE A 312 9.69 15.55 12.11
CA ILE A 312 8.47 14.83 11.73
C ILE A 312 7.87 14.12 12.93
N VAL A 313 8.67 13.35 13.67
CA VAL A 313 8.17 12.60 14.84
C VAL A 313 7.62 13.55 15.89
N LEU A 314 8.31 14.66 16.16
CA LEU A 314 7.84 15.67 17.09
C LEU A 314 6.54 16.33 16.62
N LEU A 315 6.43 16.70 15.34
CA LEU A 315 5.23 17.28 14.76
C LEU A 315 4.04 16.31 14.81
N ILE A 316 4.25 15.05 14.48
CA ILE A 316 3.19 14.06 14.28
C ILE A 316 2.78 13.42 15.62
N TYR A 317 3.75 12.99 16.43
CA TYR A 317 3.52 12.16 17.62
C TYR A 317 3.77 12.84 18.96
N SER A 318 4.39 14.03 18.99
CA SER A 318 4.84 14.78 20.18
C SER A 318 6.12 14.27 20.85
N THR A 319 6.60 15.02 21.86
CA THR A 319 7.89 14.86 22.54
C THR A 319 8.19 13.45 23.08
N PRO A 320 7.23 12.70 23.67
CA PRO A 320 7.50 11.36 24.19
C PRO A 320 7.99 10.38 23.12
N TYR A 321 7.71 10.64 21.85
CA TYR A 321 8.07 9.75 20.74
C TYR A 321 9.41 10.07 20.09
N ILE A 322 10.18 11.05 20.56
CA ILE A 322 11.52 11.38 20.03
C ILE A 322 12.42 10.13 19.83
N PRO A 323 12.42 9.11 20.71
CA PRO A 323 13.20 7.89 20.48
C PRO A 323 12.88 7.14 19.17
N ALA A 324 11.72 7.38 18.55
CA ALA A 324 11.34 6.84 17.24
C ALA A 324 12.06 7.51 16.06
N ALA A 325 12.74 8.64 16.26
CA ALA A 325 13.36 9.41 15.17
C ALA A 325 14.49 8.65 14.46
N ILE A 326 15.41 8.02 15.20
CA ILE A 326 16.51 7.24 14.62
C ILE A 326 15.98 5.98 13.91
N PRO A 327 15.08 5.19 14.50
CA PRO A 327 14.41 4.10 13.78
C PRO A 327 13.74 4.57 12.48
N LEU A 328 13.04 5.71 12.49
CA LEU A 328 12.40 6.27 11.30
C LEU A 328 13.42 6.61 10.22
N SER A 329 14.53 7.28 10.58
CA SER A 329 15.52 7.72 9.60
C SER A 329 16.18 6.56 8.85
N ILE A 330 16.28 5.40 9.50
CA ILE A 330 16.80 4.17 8.93
C ILE A 330 15.70 3.41 8.17
N LEU A 331 14.53 3.22 8.79
CA LEU A 331 13.43 2.45 8.20
C LEU A 331 12.91 3.06 6.89
N ILE A 332 12.85 4.39 6.78
CA ILE A 332 12.40 5.02 5.53
C ILE A 332 13.30 4.65 4.35
N ILE A 333 14.60 4.45 4.59
CA ILE A 333 15.55 3.98 3.57
C ILE A 333 15.21 2.53 3.21
N GLY A 334 15.03 1.66 4.21
CA GLY A 334 14.61 0.27 4.02
C GLY A 334 13.31 0.13 3.23
N PHE A 335 12.27 0.90 3.57
CA PHE A 335 11.00 0.92 2.85
C PHE A 335 11.10 1.58 1.46
N GLY A 336 12.03 2.51 1.27
CA GLY A 336 12.44 2.96 -0.07
C GLY A 336 12.92 1.79 -0.92
N PHE A 337 13.89 1.01 -0.44
CA PHE A 337 14.33 -0.20 -1.14
C PHE A 337 13.22 -1.23 -1.31
N PHE A 338 12.37 -1.45 -0.30
CA PHE A 338 11.21 -2.34 -0.42
C PHE A 338 10.28 -1.93 -1.56
N THR A 339 10.15 -0.63 -1.80
CA THR A 339 9.35 -0.07 -2.87
C THR A 339 9.93 -0.42 -4.25
N VAL A 340 11.26 -0.36 -4.41
CA VAL A 340 11.95 -0.85 -5.62
C VAL A 340 11.78 -2.36 -5.78
N TYR A 341 11.93 -3.11 -4.70
CA TYR A 341 11.73 -4.56 -4.65
C TYR A 341 10.32 -4.95 -5.11
N LEU A 342 9.28 -4.23 -4.67
CA LEU A 342 7.89 -4.46 -5.08
C LEU A 342 7.72 -4.32 -6.59
N ILE A 343 8.31 -3.29 -7.20
CA ILE A 343 8.21 -3.07 -8.65
C ILE A 343 8.97 -4.17 -9.40
N LEU A 344 10.17 -4.55 -8.94
CA LEU A 344 10.94 -5.64 -9.55
C LEU A 344 10.18 -6.98 -9.49
N THR A 345 9.63 -7.34 -8.34
CA THR A 345 8.81 -8.57 -8.21
C THR A 345 7.52 -8.49 -9.02
N THR A 346 6.92 -7.31 -9.17
CA THR A 346 5.78 -7.09 -10.08
C THR A 346 6.19 -7.38 -11.54
N ILE A 347 7.37 -6.93 -11.98
CA ILE A 347 7.93 -7.22 -13.31
C ILE A 347 8.18 -8.72 -13.50
N ILE A 348 8.76 -9.39 -12.50
CA ILE A 348 9.01 -10.85 -12.54
C ILE A 348 7.70 -11.61 -12.69
N THR A 349 6.69 -11.21 -11.92
CA THR A 349 5.35 -11.81 -11.94
C THR A 349 4.67 -11.60 -13.28
N ALA A 350 4.78 -10.40 -13.85
CA ALA A 350 4.24 -10.07 -15.18
C ALA A 350 4.93 -10.85 -16.32
N GLY A 351 6.14 -11.37 -16.11
CA GLY A 351 6.86 -12.22 -17.05
C GLY A 351 6.56 -13.73 -16.93
N ASP A 352 5.34 -14.06 -16.50
CA ASP A 352 4.78 -15.41 -16.29
C ASP A 352 5.55 -16.30 -15.30
N LYS A 353 6.20 -15.70 -14.28
CA LYS A 353 6.91 -16.46 -13.23
C LYS A 353 6.56 -15.99 -11.80
N PRO A 354 5.27 -16.06 -11.38
CA PRO A 354 4.84 -15.70 -10.02
C PRO A 354 5.52 -16.54 -8.93
N THR A 355 5.87 -17.80 -9.25
CA THR A 355 6.55 -18.72 -8.32
C THR A 355 7.94 -18.22 -7.93
N ILE A 356 8.66 -17.54 -8.82
CA ILE A 356 9.98 -16.98 -8.52
C ILE A 356 9.86 -15.82 -7.55
N SER A 357 8.91 -14.91 -7.76
CA SER A 357 8.63 -13.82 -6.83
C SER A 357 8.30 -14.35 -5.42
N MET A 358 7.55 -15.46 -5.35
CA MET A 358 7.22 -16.12 -4.08
C MET A 358 8.49 -16.66 -3.38
N TRP A 359 9.34 -17.40 -4.08
CA TRP A 359 10.59 -17.92 -3.50
C TRP A 359 11.53 -16.82 -3.04
N ILE A 360 11.70 -15.77 -3.85
CA ILE A 360 12.49 -14.59 -3.47
C ILE A 360 11.94 -14.00 -2.16
N ASN A 361 10.62 -13.83 -2.06
CA ASN A 361 9.98 -13.27 -0.87
C ASN A 361 10.20 -14.14 0.38
N ILE A 362 10.13 -15.46 0.26
CA ILE A 362 10.40 -16.41 1.35
C ILE A 362 11.86 -16.31 1.81
N ILE A 363 12.81 -16.29 0.86
CA ILE A 363 14.24 -16.17 1.17
C ILE A 363 14.52 -14.85 1.90
N ILE A 364 13.96 -13.74 1.43
CA ILE A 364 14.14 -12.44 2.08
C ILE A 364 13.52 -12.42 3.47
N LEU A 365 12.36 -13.05 3.68
CA LEU A 365 11.76 -13.17 5.01
C LEU A 365 12.68 -13.92 5.97
N ILE A 366 13.26 -15.05 5.54
CA ILE A 366 14.18 -15.83 6.37
C ILE A 366 15.40 -14.96 6.73
N ILE A 367 16.00 -14.29 5.74
CA ILE A 367 17.12 -13.37 5.95
C ILE A 367 16.74 -12.25 6.93
N ALA A 368 15.57 -11.62 6.75
CA ALA A 368 15.08 -10.55 7.61
C ALA A 368 14.94 -11.02 9.07
N VAL A 369 14.34 -12.18 9.30
CA VAL A 369 14.15 -12.76 10.63
C VAL A 369 15.51 -13.12 11.26
N SER A 370 16.43 -13.71 10.50
CA SER A 370 17.77 -14.06 10.98
C SER A 370 18.58 -12.83 11.38
N ILE A 371 18.60 -11.81 10.52
CA ILE A 371 19.31 -10.56 10.77
C ILE A 371 18.69 -9.83 11.97
N ASN A 372 17.36 -9.69 12.01
CA ASN A 372 16.67 -9.02 13.13
C ASN A 372 16.89 -9.73 14.46
N THR A 373 16.82 -11.06 14.50
CA THR A 373 17.10 -11.85 15.72
C THR A 373 18.53 -11.64 16.23
N CYS A 374 19.49 -11.38 15.35
CA CYS A 374 20.90 -11.11 15.72
C CYS A 374 21.13 -9.65 16.18
N LEU A 375 20.52 -8.67 15.50
CA LEU A 375 20.75 -7.24 15.76
C LEU A 375 19.88 -6.67 16.89
N ILE A 376 18.66 -7.16 17.10
CA ILE A 376 17.74 -6.64 18.13
C ILE A 376 18.33 -6.76 19.55
N PRO A 377 18.93 -7.90 19.97
CA PRO A 377 19.52 -8.00 21.30
C PRO A 377 20.63 -6.98 21.58
N ARG A 378 21.37 -6.55 20.54
CA ARG A 378 22.53 -5.65 20.68
C ARG A 378 22.17 -4.17 20.54
N TYR A 379 21.22 -3.85 19.66
CA TYR A 379 20.91 -2.47 19.26
C TYR A 379 19.43 -2.10 19.40
N GLY A 380 18.61 -2.96 20.01
CA GLY A 380 17.18 -2.73 20.24
C GLY A 380 16.42 -2.41 18.95
N ILE A 381 15.56 -1.38 19.02
CA ILE A 381 14.73 -0.93 17.89
C ILE A 381 15.55 -0.36 16.71
N ILE A 382 16.76 0.14 16.97
CA ILE A 382 17.70 0.58 15.92
C ILE A 382 18.21 -0.65 15.17
N GLY A 383 18.55 -1.73 15.90
CA GLY A 383 18.94 -3.01 15.33
C GLY A 383 17.89 -3.59 14.40
N ALA A 384 16.61 -3.58 14.81
CA ALA A 384 15.50 -3.98 13.94
C ALA A 384 15.38 -3.11 12.68
N SER A 385 15.60 -1.80 12.82
CA SER A 385 15.51 -0.86 11.70
C SER A 385 16.60 -1.11 10.66
N ILE A 386 17.83 -1.33 11.12
CA ILE A 386 18.98 -1.70 10.29
C ILE A 386 18.75 -3.06 9.64
N GLY A 387 18.33 -4.05 10.43
CA GLY A 387 18.15 -5.42 9.94
C GLY A 387 17.08 -5.54 8.86
N THR A 388 15.91 -4.93 9.09
CA THR A 388 14.86 -4.82 8.06
C THR A 388 15.38 -4.10 6.82
N SER A 389 16.12 -2.99 6.97
CA SER A 389 16.65 -2.24 5.82
C SER A 389 17.65 -3.05 4.99
N ILE A 390 18.56 -3.78 5.64
CA ILE A 390 19.51 -4.68 4.97
C ILE A 390 18.76 -5.78 4.21
N ALA A 391 17.75 -6.40 4.81
CA ALA A 391 16.96 -7.42 4.14
C ALA A 391 16.25 -6.88 2.89
N MET A 392 15.70 -5.67 2.94
CA MET A 392 15.08 -5.03 1.77
C MET A 392 16.09 -4.72 0.66
N ILE A 393 17.31 -4.27 1.02
CA ILE A 393 18.40 -4.05 0.06
C ILE A 393 18.79 -5.36 -0.63
N ILE A 394 18.96 -6.44 0.14
CA ILE A 394 19.25 -7.78 -0.41
C ILE A 394 18.11 -8.21 -1.36
N GLY A 395 16.87 -7.96 -0.99
CA GLY A 395 15.71 -8.26 -1.83
C GLY A 395 15.72 -7.52 -3.17
N VAL A 396 16.11 -6.25 -3.16
CA VAL A 396 16.32 -5.46 -4.39
C VAL A 396 17.44 -6.07 -5.23
N ILE A 397 18.58 -6.42 -4.63
CA ILE A 397 19.72 -6.99 -5.35
C ILE A 397 19.32 -8.31 -6.04
N ILE A 398 18.74 -9.25 -5.30
CA ILE A 398 18.31 -10.56 -5.85
C ILE A 398 17.31 -10.35 -7.01
N SER A 399 16.31 -9.49 -6.79
CA SER A 399 15.27 -9.23 -7.81
C SER A 399 15.82 -8.49 -9.03
N ALA A 400 16.74 -7.55 -8.83
CA ALA A 400 17.36 -6.77 -9.91
C ALA A 400 18.28 -7.65 -10.76
N VAL A 401 19.09 -8.51 -10.14
CA VAL A 401 19.92 -9.50 -10.84
C VAL A 401 19.05 -10.41 -11.71
N TYR A 402 17.95 -10.92 -11.16
CA TYR A 402 17.01 -11.75 -11.92
C TYR A 402 16.42 -11.00 -13.14
N VAL A 403 15.92 -9.78 -12.92
CA VAL A 403 15.33 -8.95 -13.99
C VAL A 403 16.38 -8.62 -15.05
N PHE A 404 17.62 -8.35 -14.65
CA PHE A 404 18.73 -8.10 -15.58
C PHE A 404 19.06 -9.33 -16.43
N ILE A 405 19.18 -10.52 -15.83
CA ILE A 405 19.46 -11.76 -16.56
C ILE A 405 18.34 -12.05 -17.57
N LYS A 406 17.07 -11.93 -17.14
CA LYS A 406 15.93 -12.32 -17.99
C LYS A 406 15.57 -11.30 -19.05
N PHE A 407 15.60 -10.01 -18.73
CA PHE A 407 15.12 -8.95 -19.64
C PHE A 407 16.23 -8.08 -20.22
N LYS A 408 17.46 -8.15 -19.69
CA LYS A 408 18.58 -7.25 -20.01
C LYS A 408 18.19 -5.78 -19.88
N ALA A 409 17.35 -5.48 -18.88
CA ALA A 409 16.90 -4.13 -18.57
C ALA A 409 16.95 -3.88 -17.08
N LEU A 410 17.74 -2.87 -16.73
CA LEU A 410 17.64 -2.10 -15.50
C LEU A 410 17.70 -0.61 -15.87
N ILE A 411 17.53 0.26 -14.88
CA ILE A 411 17.71 1.69 -15.08
C ILE A 411 19.12 1.99 -15.62
N GLN A 412 19.24 3.03 -16.43
CA GLN A 412 20.53 3.48 -16.93
C GLN A 412 21.33 4.11 -15.76
N PRO A 413 22.62 3.76 -15.57
CA PRO A 413 23.45 4.32 -14.50
C PRO A 413 23.48 5.85 -14.51
N ILE A 414 23.46 6.46 -15.69
CA ILE A 414 23.43 7.93 -15.83
C ILE A 414 22.21 8.57 -15.16
N SER A 415 21.03 7.93 -15.23
CA SER A 415 19.83 8.44 -14.56
C SER A 415 19.96 8.33 -13.04
N ILE A 416 20.57 7.26 -12.52
CA ILE A 416 20.83 7.15 -11.08
C ILE A 416 21.73 8.31 -10.63
N VAL A 417 22.85 8.54 -11.34
CA VAL A 417 23.79 9.61 -11.03
C VAL A 417 23.10 10.97 -11.06
N ARG A 418 22.31 11.27 -12.09
CA ARG A 418 21.57 12.54 -12.18
C ARG A 418 20.55 12.72 -11.05
N ILE A 419 19.84 11.66 -10.66
CA ILE A 419 18.90 11.71 -9.55
C ILE A 419 19.63 11.95 -8.23
N LEU A 420 20.76 11.28 -8.00
CA LEU A 420 21.59 11.49 -6.81
C LEU A 420 22.14 12.92 -6.76
N ILE A 421 22.70 13.43 -7.86
CA ILE A 421 23.17 14.83 -7.97
C ILE A 421 22.04 15.82 -7.66
N ALA A 422 20.83 15.60 -8.20
CA ALA A 422 19.68 16.46 -7.91
C ALA A 422 19.23 16.39 -6.44
N THR A 423 19.53 15.29 -5.74
CA THR A 423 19.16 15.09 -4.34
C THR A 423 20.17 15.71 -3.38
N VAL A 424 21.43 15.91 -3.79
CA VAL A 424 22.48 16.50 -2.92
C VAL A 424 22.08 17.89 -2.38
N PRO A 425 21.61 18.86 -3.20
CA PRO A 425 21.18 20.16 -2.66
C PRO A 425 20.00 20.05 -1.70
N VAL A 426 19.06 19.14 -1.99
CA VAL A 426 17.91 18.88 -1.11
C VAL A 426 18.36 18.35 0.24
N TYR A 427 19.31 17.40 0.25
CA TYR A 427 19.92 16.84 1.45
C TYR A 427 20.65 17.91 2.27
N LEU A 428 21.48 18.74 1.61
CA LEU A 428 22.19 19.82 2.29
C LEU A 428 21.23 20.83 2.90
N LEU A 429 20.23 21.28 2.14
CA LEU A 429 19.21 22.21 2.63
C LEU A 429 18.41 21.64 3.81
N SER A 430 18.06 20.35 3.75
CA SER A 430 17.31 19.69 4.83
C SER A 430 18.16 19.45 6.09
N LEU A 431 19.49 19.36 5.97
CA LEU A 431 20.40 19.29 7.12
C LEU A 431 20.60 20.65 7.79
N TYR A 432 20.80 21.73 7.01
CA TYR A 432 21.11 23.05 7.56
C TYR A 432 19.89 23.79 8.11
N ILE A 433 18.72 23.58 7.51
CA ILE A 433 17.49 24.31 7.88
C ILE A 433 16.53 23.35 8.57
N GLN A 434 16.54 23.36 9.89
CA GLN A 434 15.60 22.64 10.73
C GLN A 434 14.37 23.52 10.99
N VAL A 435 13.31 23.23 10.25
CA VAL A 435 12.02 23.89 10.45
C VAL A 435 11.19 23.08 11.44
N GLN A 436 10.57 23.75 12.42
CA GLN A 436 9.70 23.11 13.40
C GLN A 436 8.23 23.46 13.18
N GLY A 437 7.35 22.59 13.67
CA GLY A 437 5.91 22.81 13.64
C GLY A 437 5.32 22.70 12.23
N PHE A 438 4.21 23.40 12.01
CA PHE A 438 3.43 23.31 10.76
C PHE A 438 4.21 23.81 9.53
N TRP A 439 5.23 24.64 9.73
CA TRP A 439 6.08 25.18 8.67
C TRP A 439 6.87 24.09 7.90
N ILE A 440 7.02 22.89 8.47
CA ILE A 440 7.65 21.73 7.80
C ILE A 440 6.96 21.41 6.47
N ILE A 441 5.62 21.55 6.40
CA ILE A 441 4.86 21.25 5.19
C ILE A 441 5.24 22.21 4.06
N GLY A 442 5.33 23.51 4.37
CA GLY A 442 5.79 24.53 3.42
C GLY A 442 7.23 24.30 2.98
N TRP A 443 8.10 23.92 3.94
CA TRP A 443 9.49 23.58 3.67
C TRP A 443 9.62 22.40 2.70
N TYR A 444 8.84 21.35 2.87
CA TYR A 444 8.83 20.21 1.95
C TYR A 444 8.33 20.57 0.55
N GLY A 445 7.33 21.46 0.47
CA GLY A 445 6.89 22.03 -0.81
C GLY A 445 8.04 22.74 -1.53
N LEU A 446 8.80 23.56 -0.79
CA LEU A 446 9.97 24.26 -1.33
C LEU A 446 11.07 23.29 -1.76
N LEU A 447 11.43 22.31 -0.93
CA LEU A 447 12.43 21.29 -1.27
C LEU A 447 12.04 20.49 -2.52
N ALA A 448 10.75 20.16 -2.66
CA ALA A 448 10.23 19.49 -3.85
C ALA A 448 10.34 20.38 -5.11
N ILE A 449 10.07 21.68 -4.99
CA ILE A 449 10.25 22.64 -6.10
C ILE A 449 11.72 22.76 -6.50
N VAL A 450 12.64 22.88 -5.52
CA VAL A 450 14.08 22.93 -5.75
C VAL A 450 14.54 21.66 -6.48
N TYR A 451 14.14 20.50 -5.97
CA TYR A 451 14.45 19.20 -6.57
C TYR A 451 13.98 19.11 -8.04
N LEU A 452 12.70 19.44 -8.29
CA LEU A 452 12.12 19.40 -9.63
C LEU A 452 12.81 20.39 -10.58
N SER A 453 13.17 21.58 -10.09
CA SER A 453 13.90 22.59 -10.86
C SER A 453 15.27 22.09 -11.29
N ILE A 454 16.01 21.43 -10.40
CA ILE A 454 17.32 20.84 -10.71
C ILE A 454 17.18 19.71 -11.73
N LEU A 455 16.18 18.84 -11.59
CA LEU A 455 15.92 17.77 -12.56
C LEU A 455 15.57 18.32 -13.96
N ILE A 456 14.85 19.44 -14.03
CA ILE A 456 14.55 20.13 -15.28
C ILE A 456 15.82 20.73 -15.88
N LEU A 457 16.66 21.36 -15.05
CA LEU A 457 17.92 21.98 -15.47
C LEU A 457 18.92 20.94 -16.02
N ILE A 458 19.03 19.79 -15.36
CA ILE A 458 19.85 18.64 -15.79
C ILE A 458 19.24 17.93 -17.02
N ARG A 459 18.06 18.38 -17.50
CA ARG A 459 17.29 17.81 -18.62
C ARG A 459 16.94 16.34 -18.41
N GLU A 460 16.89 15.90 -17.16
CA GLU A 460 16.32 14.61 -16.80
C GLU A 460 14.80 14.63 -16.98
N ILE A 461 14.22 15.81 -16.82
CA ILE A 461 12.82 16.13 -17.07
C ILE A 461 12.74 17.31 -18.06
N LYS A 462 11.90 17.24 -19.10
CA LYS A 462 11.63 18.33 -20.04
C LYS A 462 10.22 18.88 -19.85
N VAL A 463 10.11 20.18 -19.62
CA VAL A 463 8.83 20.91 -19.61
C VAL A 463 8.62 21.48 -21.03
N GLY A 464 7.58 21.01 -21.74
CA GLY A 464 7.16 21.60 -23.03
C GLY A 464 7.55 20.82 -24.31
N GLY A 465 6.81 19.77 -24.66
CA GLY A 465 6.93 19.12 -25.97
C GLY A 465 5.57 18.73 -26.55
N LYS A 466 5.27 19.22 -27.77
CA LYS A 466 4.04 18.98 -28.54
C LYS A 466 3.59 17.52 -28.49
N TRP A 467 2.31 17.32 -28.14
CA TRP A 467 1.60 16.04 -28.05
C TRP A 467 1.50 15.23 -29.37
N GLU A 468 2.05 15.73 -30.48
CA GLU A 468 1.82 15.23 -31.85
C GLU A 468 2.38 13.83 -32.14
N LYS A 469 3.45 13.37 -31.49
CA LYS A 469 4.03 12.04 -31.79
C LYS A 469 3.33 10.86 -31.09
N TRP A 470 2.56 11.09 -30.03
CA TRP A 470 1.73 10.05 -29.41
C TRP A 470 0.41 9.83 -30.17
N GLY A 471 -0.07 10.83 -30.90
CA GLY A 471 -1.20 10.69 -31.83
C GLY A 471 -0.85 9.88 -33.08
N LYS A 472 0.36 10.02 -33.64
CA LYS A 472 0.75 9.32 -34.88
C LYS A 472 1.24 7.88 -34.69
N MET A 473 1.76 7.49 -33.52
CA MET A 473 2.02 6.07 -33.21
C MET A 473 0.76 5.32 -32.70
N GLY A 474 -0.23 6.06 -32.19
CA GLY A 474 -1.56 5.52 -31.85
C GLY A 474 -2.46 5.24 -33.06
N GLY A 475 -2.07 5.65 -34.27
CA GLY A 475 -2.82 5.40 -35.50
C GLY A 475 -2.77 3.96 -36.01
N LYS A 476 -1.85 3.12 -35.48
CA LYS A 476 -1.79 1.68 -35.79
C LYS A 476 -1.69 0.77 -34.55
N MET A 477 -1.74 1.33 -33.34
CA MET A 477 -1.84 0.58 -32.10
C MET A 477 -2.87 1.24 -31.18
N GLY A 478 -3.99 0.56 -31.00
CA GLY A 478 -4.94 0.91 -29.95
C GLY A 478 -4.26 0.94 -28.57
N THR A 479 -4.72 1.88 -27.75
CA THR A 479 -4.53 2.01 -26.29
C THR A 479 -3.21 2.60 -25.76
N ALA A 480 -3.24 3.90 -25.43
CA ALA A 480 -2.64 4.51 -24.22
C ALA A 480 -3.32 5.88 -23.92
N PRO A 481 -3.41 6.32 -22.65
CA PRO A 481 -4.35 7.36 -22.20
C PRO A 481 -3.78 8.79 -22.33
N TYR A 482 -4.59 9.69 -22.91
CA TYR A 482 -4.38 11.13 -22.86
C TYR A 482 -4.79 11.63 -21.47
N PHE A 483 -3.81 12.13 -20.73
CA PHE A 483 -3.97 12.80 -19.44
C PHE A 483 -4.27 14.30 -19.72
N PHE A 484 -5.26 14.87 -19.04
CA PHE A 484 -5.77 16.25 -19.09
C PHE A 484 -6.75 16.68 -20.21
N LEU A 485 -7.98 16.91 -19.75
CA LEU A 485 -8.87 18.07 -20.02
C LEU A 485 -8.78 18.72 -21.41
N LYS A 486 -9.74 18.34 -22.26
CA LYS A 486 -10.34 19.26 -23.24
C LYS A 486 -11.81 19.38 -22.86
N ILE A 487 -12.16 20.46 -22.14
CA ILE A 487 -13.56 20.89 -22.03
C ILE A 487 -13.93 21.40 -23.43
N GLY A 488 -14.47 20.51 -24.25
CA GLY A 488 -15.09 20.87 -25.52
C GLY A 488 -16.52 21.30 -25.24
N ARG A 489 -16.85 22.53 -25.63
CA ARG A 489 -18.24 23.01 -25.76
C ARG A 489 -18.98 22.04 -26.70
N CYS A 490 -19.99 21.33 -26.19
CA CYS A 490 -21.06 20.80 -27.04
C CYS A 490 -22.15 21.88 -27.15
N PRO A 491 -22.50 22.35 -28.35
CA PRO A 491 -23.66 23.20 -28.57
C PRO A 491 -24.88 22.29 -28.68
N HIS A 492 -25.54 22.02 -27.56
CA HIS A 492 -26.97 21.69 -27.46
C HIS A 492 -27.27 21.18 -26.05
N PHE A 493 -27.53 22.08 -25.13
CA PHE A 493 -28.37 21.81 -23.95
C PHE A 493 -28.94 23.14 -23.46
N SER A 494 -29.89 23.66 -24.24
CA SER A 494 -30.88 24.61 -23.74
C SER A 494 -31.94 23.82 -22.98
N ARG A 495 -32.19 24.20 -21.71
CA ARG A 495 -33.19 23.71 -20.75
C ARG A 495 -32.65 22.74 -19.67
N CYS A 496 -32.16 23.32 -18.58
CA CYS A 496 -32.76 23.20 -17.24
C CYS A 496 -31.96 24.03 -16.21
N PRO A 497 -32.61 24.70 -15.25
CA PRO A 497 -31.98 25.64 -14.31
C PRO A 497 -31.51 24.94 -13.01
N HIS A 498 -30.60 25.62 -12.30
CA HIS A 498 -30.04 25.30 -10.98
C HIS A 498 -28.97 24.21 -10.91
N PHE A 499 -27.70 24.63 -10.95
CA PHE A 499 -26.65 24.17 -10.02
C PHE A 499 -25.39 25.01 -10.25
N SER A 500 -25.03 25.86 -9.30
CA SER A 500 -23.75 26.59 -9.26
C SER A 500 -22.71 25.80 -8.47
N PRO A 501 -21.48 25.60 -8.96
CA PRO A 501 -20.34 25.27 -8.10
C PRO A 501 -19.34 26.44 -8.05
N PHE A 502 -19.18 26.98 -6.84
CA PHE A 502 -18.04 27.77 -6.39
C PHE A 502 -16.83 26.84 -6.23
N PHE A 503 -15.77 26.96 -7.05
CA PHE A 503 -14.38 26.61 -6.72
C PHE A 503 -13.43 27.23 -7.78
N PRO A 504 -12.34 27.91 -7.40
CA PRO A 504 -11.40 28.52 -8.35
C PRO A 504 -10.45 27.46 -8.96
N PRO A 505 -9.88 27.70 -10.16
CA PRO A 505 -9.06 26.73 -10.88
C PRO A 505 -7.62 26.67 -10.34
N PHE A 506 -7.17 25.48 -9.95
CA PHE A 506 -5.75 25.17 -9.75
C PHE A 506 -5.03 25.04 -11.10
N PHE A 507 -3.90 25.73 -11.25
CA PHE A 507 -2.97 25.65 -12.39
C PHE A 507 -2.50 24.21 -12.67
N PRO A 508 -2.57 23.68 -13.91
CA PRO A 508 -2.00 22.39 -14.25
C PRO A 508 -0.57 22.56 -14.80
N LEU A 509 0.45 22.30 -13.97
CA LEU A 509 1.84 22.14 -14.43
C LEU A 509 2.02 20.71 -14.99
N GLN A 510 2.15 20.56 -16.31
CA GLN A 510 2.42 19.28 -16.96
C GLN A 510 3.93 19.06 -17.16
N ILE A 511 4.47 18.08 -16.45
CA ILE A 511 5.89 17.73 -16.42
C ILE A 511 6.11 16.42 -17.21
N ARG A 512 7.03 16.40 -18.19
CA ARG A 512 7.37 15.20 -18.97
C ARG A 512 8.83 14.79 -18.72
N ILE A 513 9.08 13.54 -18.33
CA ILE A 513 10.43 13.03 -18.04
C ILE A 513 11.13 12.62 -19.35
N ASN A 514 12.41 12.95 -19.52
CA ASN A 514 13.16 12.70 -20.74
C ASN A 514 13.49 11.19 -20.87
N ILE A 515 13.25 10.63 -22.06
CA ILE A 515 13.26 9.19 -22.43
C ILE A 515 14.67 8.69 -22.69
#